data_AF-A0A928XP99-F1
#
_entry.id   AF-A0A928XP99-F1
#
_cell.length_a   1.000
_cell.length_b   1.000
_cell.length_c   1.000
_cell.angle_alpha   90.00
_cell.angle_beta   90.00
_cell.angle_gamma   90.00
#
_symmetry.space_group_name_H-M   'P 1'
#
loop_
_entity.id
_entity.type
_entity.pdbx_description
1 polymer ?
#
loop_
_entity_poly.entity_id
_entity_poly.type
_entity_poly.pdbx_seq_one_letter_code
_entity_poly.pdbx_strand_id
1 'polypeptide(L)'
;MARHALYWCTTPDGDENWFVVASSARAARSFHERAEGYDAGSASAERVAPLPPHLLDGGAWRDPETGELSTRAAWPSDVLIEACGGEIARLRTDALRDQVGVVCKLVRFGERVFRAGDIIENRERVMGVPLPPRLGVFRGGRQR
;
A
#
# COMPACT_ATOMS: atom_id res chain seq x y z
N MET A 1 -19.89 -3.54 -16.95
CA MET A 1 -19.91 -3.38 -15.48
C MET A 1 -18.49 -3.12 -15.01
N ALA A 2 -18.20 -1.94 -14.48
CA ALA A 2 -16.90 -1.70 -13.86
C ALA A 2 -16.78 -2.53 -12.58
N ARG A 3 -15.62 -3.18 -12.42
CA ARG A 3 -15.32 -4.11 -11.33
C ARG A 3 -14.14 -3.56 -10.53
N HIS A 4 -14.23 -2.30 -10.08
CA HIS A 4 -13.18 -1.75 -9.24
C HIS A 4 -13.09 -2.54 -7.93
N ALA A 5 -11.86 -2.74 -7.47
CA ALA A 5 -11.55 -3.47 -6.26
C ALA A 5 -10.36 -2.81 -5.58
N LEU A 6 -10.23 -3.11 -4.29
CA LEU A 6 -9.07 -2.77 -3.50
C LEU A 6 -8.00 -3.85 -3.71
N TYR A 7 -6.80 -3.43 -4.06
CA TYR A 7 -5.63 -4.28 -4.27
C TYR A 7 -4.56 -3.96 -3.25
N TRP A 8 -3.84 -4.98 -2.81
CA TRP A 8 -2.61 -4.87 -2.04
C TRP A 8 -1.43 -4.97 -3.00
N CYS A 9 -0.70 -3.87 -3.17
CA CYS A 9 0.49 -3.81 -3.99
C CYS A 9 1.73 -4.01 -3.11
N THR A 10 2.66 -4.86 -3.57
CA THR A 10 3.91 -5.11 -2.88
C THR A 10 5.11 -4.95 -3.78
N THR A 11 6.22 -4.54 -3.19
CA THR A 11 7.52 -4.34 -3.85
C THR A 11 8.53 -5.39 -3.38
N PRO A 12 9.66 -5.57 -4.10
CA PRO A 12 10.67 -6.53 -3.71
C PRO A 12 11.37 -6.21 -2.38
N ASP A 13 11.47 -4.93 -2.03
CA ASP A 13 12.03 -4.45 -0.75
C ASP A 13 11.00 -4.52 0.40
N GLY A 14 9.70 -4.47 0.07
CA GLY A 14 8.61 -4.48 1.03
C GLY A 14 8.44 -3.15 1.78
N ASP A 15 9.20 -2.11 1.40
CA ASP A 15 9.24 -0.82 2.09
C ASP A 15 8.09 0.10 1.66
N GLU A 16 7.51 -0.12 0.48
CA GLU A 16 6.47 0.73 -0.11
C GLU A 16 5.19 -0.05 -0.43
N ASN A 17 4.93 -1.10 0.35
CA ASN A 17 3.71 -1.87 0.19
C ASN A 17 2.48 -1.01 0.54
N TRP A 18 1.51 -0.94 -0.37
CA TRP A 18 0.36 -0.05 -0.20
C TRP A 18 -0.91 -0.57 -0.87
N PHE A 19 -2.05 -0.01 -0.49
CA PHE A 19 -3.34 -0.31 -1.11
C PHE A 19 -3.59 0.55 -2.34
N VAL A 20 -4.20 -0.02 -3.38
CA VAL A 20 -4.58 0.70 -4.60
C VAL A 20 -6.00 0.32 -4.99
N VAL A 21 -6.83 1.30 -5.32
CA VAL A 21 -8.10 1.03 -5.99
C VAL A 21 -7.87 0.99 -7.47
N ALA A 22 -8.33 -0.06 -8.14
CA ALA A 22 -8.17 -0.20 -9.58
C ALA A 22 -9.23 -1.12 -10.20
N SER A 23 -9.34 -1.10 -11.53
CA SER A 23 -10.19 -2.02 -12.28
C SER A 23 -9.60 -3.43 -12.46
N SER A 24 -8.29 -3.61 -12.20
CA SER A 24 -7.59 -4.89 -12.31
C SER A 24 -6.26 -4.88 -11.54
N ALA A 25 -5.72 -6.07 -11.22
CA ALA A 25 -4.40 -6.21 -10.60
C ALA A 25 -3.29 -5.59 -11.46
N ARG A 26 -3.37 -5.72 -12.79
CA ARG A 26 -2.41 -5.08 -13.71
C ARG A 26 -2.46 -3.56 -13.58
N ALA A 27 -3.65 -2.97 -13.54
CA ALA A 27 -3.80 -1.52 -13.38
C ALA A 27 -3.31 -1.04 -12.01
N ALA A 28 -3.57 -1.79 -10.93
CA ALA A 28 -3.09 -1.48 -9.60
C ALA A 28 -1.57 -1.46 -9.52
N ARG A 29 -0.92 -2.55 -9.97
CA ARG A 29 0.54 -2.68 -10.10
C ARG A 29 1.14 -1.52 -10.89
N SER A 30 0.65 -1.29 -12.11
CA SER A 30 1.26 -0.28 -12.98
C SER A 30 1.04 1.13 -12.47
N PHE A 31 -0.02 1.38 -11.69
CA PHE A 31 -0.19 2.65 -11.00
C PHE A 31 0.83 2.79 -9.86
N HIS A 32 0.95 1.77 -9.01
CA HIS A 32 1.90 1.73 -7.88
C HIS A 32 3.34 1.96 -8.35
N GLU A 33 3.80 1.21 -9.35
CA GLU A 33 5.14 1.35 -9.93
C GLU A 33 5.43 2.78 -10.42
N ARG A 34 4.48 3.39 -11.15
CA ARG A 34 4.66 4.75 -11.66
C ARG A 34 4.58 5.82 -10.57
N ALA A 35 3.74 5.61 -9.56
CA ALA A 35 3.52 6.58 -8.50
C ALA A 35 4.73 6.63 -7.55
N GLU A 36 5.35 5.48 -7.27
CA GLU A 36 6.51 5.35 -6.37
C GLU A 36 7.86 5.36 -7.12
N GLY A 37 7.85 5.22 -8.46
CA GLY A 37 9.07 5.27 -9.28
C GLY A 37 9.81 3.95 -9.45
N TYR A 38 9.14 2.81 -9.24
CA TYR A 38 9.69 1.49 -9.55
C TYR A 38 9.68 1.18 -11.05
N ASP A 39 10.60 0.30 -11.45
CA ASP A 39 10.62 -0.26 -12.79
C ASP A 39 9.35 -1.08 -13.07
N ALA A 40 8.88 -1.02 -14.32
CA ALA A 40 7.71 -1.76 -14.76
C ALA A 40 7.87 -3.27 -14.57
N GLY A 41 6.92 -3.89 -13.87
CA GLY A 41 6.92 -5.31 -13.53
C GLY A 41 7.57 -5.65 -12.19
N SER A 42 8.11 -4.67 -11.48
CA SER A 42 8.75 -4.88 -10.18
C SER A 42 7.75 -5.09 -9.05
N ALA A 43 6.55 -4.51 -9.15
CA ALA A 43 5.52 -4.66 -8.13
C ALA A 43 4.60 -5.85 -8.45
N SER A 44 4.08 -6.48 -7.40
CA SER A 44 2.94 -7.40 -7.49
C SER A 44 1.68 -6.76 -6.93
N ALA A 45 0.52 -7.22 -7.39
CA ALA A 45 -0.77 -6.73 -6.90
C ALA A 45 -1.71 -7.91 -6.66
N GLU A 46 -2.25 -7.99 -5.45
CA GLU A 46 -3.23 -9.00 -5.05
C GLU A 46 -4.58 -8.33 -4.78
N ARG A 47 -5.68 -8.92 -5.24
CA ARG A 47 -7.02 -8.39 -4.93
C ARG A 47 -7.40 -8.73 -3.49
N VAL A 48 -7.73 -7.70 -2.69
CA VAL A 48 -8.12 -7.86 -1.28
C VAL A 48 -9.63 -7.87 -1.12
N ALA A 49 -10.32 -6.86 -1.64
CA ALA A 49 -11.76 -6.69 -1.45
C ALA A 49 -12.44 -6.07 -2.68
N PRO A 50 -13.70 -6.43 -3.02
CA PRO A 50 -14.51 -5.64 -3.94
C PRO A 50 -14.81 -4.26 -3.35
N LEU A 51 -14.99 -3.25 -4.21
CA LEU A 51 -15.62 -2.01 -3.76
C LEU A 51 -17.12 -2.24 -3.47
N PRO A 52 -17.66 -1.65 -2.39
CA PRO A 52 -19.10 -1.62 -2.13
C PRO A 52 -19.89 -1.08 -3.33
N PRO A 53 -21.06 -1.66 -3.67
CA PRO A 53 -21.83 -1.23 -4.84
C PRO A 53 -22.24 0.25 -4.84
N HIS A 54 -22.48 0.84 -3.66
CA HIS A 54 -22.86 2.25 -3.53
C HIS A 54 -21.71 3.23 -3.82
N LEU A 55 -20.46 2.75 -3.85
CA LEU A 55 -19.30 3.53 -4.26
C LEU A 55 -19.01 3.40 -5.76
N LEU A 56 -19.83 2.66 -6.51
CA LEU A 56 -19.65 2.47 -7.95
C LEU A 56 -20.72 3.24 -8.73
N ASP A 57 -20.31 3.97 -9.76
CA ASP A 57 -21.22 4.76 -10.60
C ASP A 57 -20.78 4.69 -12.07
N GLY A 58 -21.62 4.08 -12.91
CA GLY A 58 -21.49 4.17 -14.37
C GLY A 58 -20.18 3.66 -15.00
N GLY A 59 -19.32 2.97 -14.26
CA GLY A 59 -17.97 2.62 -14.74
C GLY A 59 -16.83 3.20 -13.90
N ALA A 60 -17.14 4.12 -13.00
CA ALA A 60 -16.24 4.79 -12.10
C ALA A 60 -16.47 4.34 -10.66
N TRP A 61 -15.55 4.73 -9.79
CA TRP A 61 -15.65 4.57 -8.34
C TRP A 61 -15.56 5.93 -7.66
N ARG A 62 -16.20 6.06 -6.49
CA ARG A 62 -16.23 7.26 -5.68
C ARG A 62 -15.39 7.08 -4.42
N ASP A 63 -14.53 8.03 -4.12
CA ASP A 63 -13.90 8.09 -2.80
C ASP A 63 -14.89 8.70 -1.79
N PRO A 64 -15.27 7.99 -0.70
CA PRO A 64 -16.22 8.49 0.28
C PRO A 64 -15.67 9.65 1.13
N GLU A 65 -14.36 9.85 1.21
CA GLU A 65 -13.74 10.96 1.94
C GLU A 65 -13.81 12.25 1.12
N THR A 66 -13.40 12.21 -0.14
CA THR A 66 -13.31 13.41 -1.00
C THR A 66 -14.56 13.65 -1.84
N GLY A 67 -15.38 12.61 -2.03
CA GLY A 67 -16.51 12.61 -2.96
C GLY A 67 -16.09 12.52 -4.43
N GLU A 68 -14.80 12.44 -4.73
CA GLU A 68 -14.27 12.41 -6.11
C GLU A 68 -14.69 11.14 -6.83
N LEU A 69 -15.10 11.28 -8.10
CA LEU A 69 -15.43 10.16 -8.97
C LEU A 69 -14.28 9.91 -9.95
N SER A 70 -13.74 8.70 -9.96
CA SER A 70 -12.60 8.33 -10.81
C SER A 70 -12.84 7.04 -11.58
N THR A 71 -12.34 6.98 -12.81
CA THR A 71 -12.28 5.74 -13.60
C THR A 71 -10.91 5.08 -13.52
N ARG A 72 -9.90 5.81 -13.03
CA ARG A 72 -8.48 5.41 -13.02
C ARG A 72 -8.12 4.72 -11.72
N ALA A 73 -6.95 4.09 -11.70
CA ALA A 73 -6.38 3.61 -10.46
C ALA A 73 -5.87 4.79 -9.61
N ALA A 74 -6.01 4.71 -8.30
CA ALA A 74 -5.52 5.72 -7.37
C ALA A 74 -5.25 5.14 -5.97
N TRP A 75 -4.57 5.95 -5.16
CA TRP A 75 -4.46 5.72 -3.72
C TRP A 75 -5.84 5.89 -3.06
N PRO A 76 -6.29 4.92 -2.25
CA PRO A 76 -7.54 5.04 -1.51
C PRO A 76 -7.38 5.92 -0.27
N SER A 77 -8.45 6.63 0.11
CA SER A 77 -8.59 7.15 1.47
C SER A 77 -8.70 6.04 2.52
N ASP A 78 -8.44 6.39 3.78
CA ASP A 78 -8.72 5.51 4.92
C ASP A 78 -10.21 5.13 4.96
N VAL A 79 -11.10 6.10 4.70
CA VAL A 79 -12.55 5.88 4.68
C VAL A 79 -12.96 4.88 3.60
N LEU A 80 -12.30 4.89 2.43
CA LEU A 80 -12.56 3.89 1.38
C LEU A 80 -12.13 2.49 1.82
N ILE A 81 -10.95 2.37 2.43
CA ILE A 81 -10.46 1.09 2.96
C ILE A 81 -11.44 0.54 4.00
N GLU A 82 -11.92 1.38 4.92
CA GLU A 82 -12.94 1.04 5.92
C GLU A 82 -14.26 0.63 5.27
N ALA A 83 -14.72 1.35 4.25
CA ALA A 83 -15.93 0.99 3.51
C ALA A 83 -15.81 -0.37 2.81
N CYS A 84 -14.60 -0.79 2.43
CA CYS A 84 -14.34 -2.13 1.88
C CYS A 84 -14.31 -3.23 2.96
N GLY A 85 -14.47 -2.89 4.24
CA GLY A 85 -14.39 -3.81 5.38
C GLY A 85 -13.00 -3.92 6.01
N GLY A 86 -12.10 -2.98 5.72
CA GLY A 86 -10.77 -2.92 6.34
C GLY A 86 -10.83 -2.24 7.70
N GLU A 87 -10.25 -2.85 8.72
CA GLU A 87 -10.09 -2.21 10.03
C GLU A 87 -8.70 -1.60 10.13
N ILE A 88 -8.62 -0.29 10.32
CA ILE A 88 -7.35 0.44 10.34
C ILE A 88 -6.92 0.70 11.79
N ALA A 89 -5.78 0.12 12.16
CA ALA A 89 -5.04 0.52 13.34
C ALA A 89 -3.88 1.40 12.91
N ARG A 90 -3.98 2.71 13.17
CA ARG A 90 -2.87 3.63 12.96
C ARG A 90 -1.77 3.29 13.97
N LEU A 91 -0.59 2.93 13.47
CA LEU A 91 0.57 2.76 14.33
C LEU A 91 0.99 4.16 14.75
N ARG A 92 0.95 4.45 16.06
CA ARG A 92 1.56 5.68 16.56
C ARG A 92 3.05 5.57 16.26
N THR A 93 3.52 6.46 15.41
CA THR A 93 4.93 6.60 15.13
C THR A 93 5.53 7.61 16.10
N ASP A 94 6.80 7.44 16.45
CA ASP A 94 7.49 8.32 17.40
C ASP A 94 7.47 9.78 16.91
N ALA A 95 7.60 10.77 17.81
CA ALA A 95 7.40 12.20 17.49
C ALA A 95 8.22 12.74 16.29
N LEU A 96 9.33 12.10 15.95
CA LEU A 96 10.14 12.44 14.77
C LEU A 96 9.46 12.02 13.46
N ARG A 97 8.76 10.88 13.44
CA ARG A 97 8.06 10.30 12.29
C ARG A 97 6.77 11.07 11.96
N ASP A 98 6.08 11.54 12.99
CA ASP A 98 4.93 12.45 12.85
C ASP A 98 5.34 13.80 12.23
N GLN A 99 6.57 14.27 12.50
CA GLN A 99 7.12 15.49 11.89
C GLN A 99 7.50 15.32 10.41
N VAL A 100 7.75 14.09 9.94
CA VAL A 100 8.09 13.80 8.53
C VAL A 100 6.95 13.22 7.70
N GLY A 101 5.74 13.08 8.27
CA GLY A 101 4.55 12.65 7.53
C GLY A 101 4.54 11.18 7.11
N VAL A 102 5.33 10.33 7.77
CA VAL A 102 5.41 8.89 7.47
C VAL A 102 4.17 8.19 8.01
N VAL A 103 3.32 7.68 7.12
CA VAL A 103 2.07 6.99 7.50
C VAL A 103 2.27 5.47 7.46
N CYS A 104 2.55 4.89 8.63
CA CYS A 104 2.46 3.45 8.83
C CYS A 104 1.08 3.08 9.41
N LYS A 105 0.32 2.24 8.72
CA LYS A 105 -0.96 1.72 9.21
C LYS A 105 -1.02 0.20 9.09
N LEU A 106 -1.60 -0.44 10.10
CA LEU A 106 -2.01 -1.83 10.01
C LEU A 106 -3.47 -1.85 9.56
N VAL A 107 -3.75 -2.60 8.50
CA VAL A 107 -5.10 -2.78 7.99
C VAL A 107 -5.45 -4.25 8.08
N ARG A 108 -6.59 -4.56 8.69
CA ARG A 108 -7.05 -5.94 8.85
C ARG A 108 -8.28 -6.19 7.97
N PHE A 109 -8.25 -7.28 7.22
CA PHE A 109 -9.41 -7.83 6.51
C PHE A 109 -9.63 -9.27 6.98
N GLY A 110 -10.57 -9.48 7.90
CA GLY A 110 -10.76 -10.78 8.55
C GLY A 110 -9.52 -11.21 9.32
N GLU A 111 -8.94 -12.36 8.98
CA GLU A 111 -7.71 -12.89 9.59
C GLU A 111 -6.43 -12.32 8.98
N ARG A 112 -6.53 -11.62 7.84
CA ARG A 112 -5.38 -11.09 7.11
C ARG A 112 -5.02 -9.71 7.64
N VAL A 113 -3.73 -9.49 7.91
CA VAL A 113 -3.18 -8.19 8.34
C VAL A 113 -2.19 -7.70 7.30
N PHE A 114 -2.36 -6.46 6.89
CA PHE A 114 -1.52 -5.76 5.92
C PHE A 114 -0.85 -4.59 6.62
N ARG A 115 0.45 -4.43 6.41
CA ARG A 115 1.21 -3.29 6.93
C ARG A 115 1.49 -2.33 5.78
N ALA A 116 0.62 -1.33 5.66
CA ALA A 116 0.73 -0.30 4.64
C ALA A 116 1.60 0.84 5.18
N GLY A 117 2.66 1.20 4.46
CA GLY A 117 3.42 2.43 4.75
C GLY A 117 4.86 2.38 4.34
N ASP A 118 5.35 3.59 4.04
CA ASP A 118 6.76 3.95 3.89
C ASP A 118 7.49 3.64 5.21
N ILE A 119 8.26 2.55 5.23
CA ILE A 119 9.16 2.27 6.35
C ILE A 119 10.40 3.12 6.10
N ILE A 120 10.61 4.16 6.92
CA ILE A 120 11.81 4.95 7.30
C ILE A 120 13.13 4.77 6.49
N GLU A 121 13.46 3.60 5.96
CA GLU A 121 14.65 3.30 5.15
C GLU A 121 14.82 4.24 3.94
N ASN A 122 13.75 4.80 3.35
CA ASN A 122 13.89 5.60 2.13
C ASN A 122 14.36 7.05 2.35
N ARG A 123 14.11 7.67 3.51
CA ARG A 123 14.63 9.02 3.78
C ARG A 123 16.02 9.04 4.40
N GLU A 124 16.46 7.98 5.07
CA GLU A 124 17.85 7.84 5.51
C GLU A 124 18.80 7.68 4.31
N ARG A 125 18.34 7.06 3.21
CA ARG A 125 19.02 7.10 1.90
C ARG A 125 19.10 8.49 1.29
N VAL A 126 18.02 9.28 1.34
CA VAL A 126 17.99 10.65 0.79
C VAL A 126 18.82 11.63 1.64
N MET A 127 18.96 11.38 2.95
CA MET A 127 19.67 12.25 3.90
C MET A 127 21.12 11.81 4.19
N GLY A 128 21.62 10.73 3.57
CA GLY A 128 23.00 10.28 3.71
C GLY A 128 23.38 9.77 5.10
N VAL A 129 22.41 9.27 5.89
CA VAL A 129 22.67 8.72 7.22
C VAL A 129 23.09 7.25 7.06
N PRO A 130 24.25 6.82 7.63
CA PRO A 130 24.68 5.43 7.51
C PRO A 130 23.74 4.50 8.29
N LEU A 131 23.15 3.54 7.58
CA LEU A 131 22.34 2.49 8.21
C LEU A 131 23.23 1.57 9.07
N PRO A 132 22.75 1.10 10.24
CA PRO A 132 23.39 -0.02 10.91
C PRO A 132 23.35 -1.25 9.99
N PRO A 133 24.37 -2.12 10.02
CA PRO A 133 24.45 -3.27 9.14
C PRO A 133 23.21 -4.16 9.35
N ARG A 134 22.57 -4.51 8.24
CA ARG A 134 21.46 -5.47 8.18
C ARG A 134 21.87 -6.72 8.97
N LEU A 135 21.04 -7.11 9.94
CA LEU A 135 21.11 -8.44 10.55
C LEU A 135 20.83 -9.45 9.43
N GLY A 136 21.91 -9.90 8.81
CA GLY A 136 21.86 -10.83 7.70
C GLY A 136 21.06 -12.06 8.13
N VAL A 137 20.15 -12.47 7.25
CA VAL A 137 19.57 -13.80 7.26
C VAL A 137 20.74 -14.79 7.37
N PHE A 138 20.86 -15.46 8.53
CA PHE A 138 21.76 -16.58 8.72
C PHE A 138 21.34 -17.68 7.74
N ARG A 139 21.97 -17.71 6.56
CA ARG A 139 21.99 -18.90 5.72
C ARG A 139 23.04 -19.84 6.32
N GLY A 140 22.55 -20.94 6.88
CA GLY A 140 23.38 -22.00 7.44
C GLY A 140 24.49 -22.44 6.49
N GLY A 141 25.72 -22.33 6.96
CA GLY A 141 26.91 -22.95 6.38
C GLY A 141 27.34 -24.11 7.27
N ARG A 142 27.39 -25.32 6.68
CA ARG A 142 27.74 -26.59 7.32
C ARG A 142 29.07 -26.51 8.07
N GLN A 143 29.10 -27.02 9.30
CA GLN A 143 30.34 -27.47 9.92
C GLN A 143 30.82 -28.76 9.25
N ARG A 144 32.06 -28.75 8.78
CA ARG A 144 32.95 -29.91 8.71
C ARG A 144 34.33 -29.46 9.14
#